data_AF-A0AAE9YMI9-F1
#
_entry.id   AF-A0AAE9YMI9-F1
#
_cell.length_a   1.000
_cell.length_b   1.000
_cell.length_c   1.000
_cell.angle_alpha   90.00
_cell.angle_beta   90.00
_cell.angle_gamma   90.00
#
_symmetry.space_group_name_H-M   'P 1'
#
loop_
_entity.id
_entity.type
_entity.pdbx_description
1 polymer ?
#
loop_
_entity_poly.entity_id
_entity_poly.type
_entity_poly.pdbx_seq_one_letter_code
_entity_poly.pdbx_strand_id
1 'polypeptide(L)'
;MDEGRSALTREDKGIAGERGYFTLLNRIDNWHFYNPNKKQPEKTQQGLIHKSYDRLWLEANEHFINHKKWEHKVLFLGAIMHLLEDTGVPAHVVPVYHGPTIVEIMGDFEKYTDYMQEKNYVSGKGLTEMIKDEIDLIPPDEARLIAYVNSGFSRECHKIKQAQIMSPQQIRDELAEVTLSGLDRGITGCKGKRWNIFWGNPVRNAAGEALEDDYFRAYNTDDDFPLFNHHGLIKNTKGEVVCTMREADARYQDFVYELHKQMIKSDVQLLRWASSKFLQ
;
A
#
# COMPACT_ATOMS: atom_id res chain seq x y z
N MET A 1 11.18 -0.84 -6.66
CA MET A 1 11.67 -1.08 -5.29
C MET A 1 12.26 -2.48 -5.24
N ASP A 2 13.44 -2.66 -4.64
CA ASP A 2 14.09 -3.98 -4.50
C ASP A 2 13.70 -4.68 -3.18
N GLU A 3 12.77 -4.10 -2.42
CA GLU A 3 12.30 -4.59 -1.11
C GLU A 3 13.44 -4.81 -0.11
N GLY A 4 14.54 -4.05 -0.23
CA GLY A 4 15.71 -4.24 0.62
C GLY A 4 16.53 -5.50 0.27
N ARG A 5 16.23 -6.20 -0.83
CA ARG A 5 17.01 -7.36 -1.30
C ARG A 5 18.49 -7.03 -1.54
N SER A 6 18.81 -5.80 -1.96
CA SER A 6 20.20 -5.34 -2.07
C SER A 6 20.87 -5.14 -0.71
N ALA A 7 20.10 -4.88 0.34
CA ALA A 7 20.59 -4.74 1.71
C ALA A 7 20.80 -6.10 2.41
N LEU A 8 20.22 -7.19 1.90
CA LEU A 8 20.39 -8.55 2.43
C LEU A 8 21.78 -9.14 2.10
N THR A 9 22.40 -9.76 3.09
CA THR A 9 23.65 -10.51 2.89
C THR A 9 23.41 -11.79 2.07
N ARG A 10 24.46 -12.58 1.84
CA ARG A 10 24.34 -13.90 1.17
C ARG A 10 23.90 -15.01 2.15
N GLU A 11 24.04 -14.79 3.46
CA GLU A 11 23.64 -15.72 4.51
C GLU A 11 22.16 -15.54 4.87
N ASP A 12 21.71 -14.28 5.00
CA ASP A 12 20.32 -13.88 4.64
C ASP A 12 20.10 -14.30 3.17
N LYS A 13 18.95 -14.28 2.52
CA LYS A 13 18.70 -15.00 1.23
C LYS A 13 18.82 -16.54 1.31
N GLY A 14 19.65 -17.10 2.19
CA GLY A 14 19.86 -18.53 2.39
C GLY A 14 18.89 -19.17 3.40
N ILE A 15 18.17 -18.38 4.20
CA ILE A 15 17.27 -18.88 5.24
C ILE A 15 15.92 -19.22 4.59
N ALA A 16 15.47 -20.47 4.77
CA ALA A 16 14.16 -20.92 4.32
C ALA A 16 13.07 -20.08 5.03
N GLY A 17 12.23 -19.41 4.23
CA GLY A 17 11.25 -18.41 4.69
C GLY A 17 11.50 -17.00 4.10
N GLU A 18 12.76 -16.61 3.86
CA GLU A 18 13.10 -15.27 3.34
C GLU A 18 12.73 -15.04 1.89
N ARG A 19 12.68 -16.11 1.08
CA ARG A 19 12.35 -15.99 -0.35
C ARG A 19 10.97 -15.35 -0.53
N GLY A 20 10.02 -15.62 0.38
CA GLY A 20 8.63 -15.14 0.34
C GLY A 20 8.49 -13.63 0.36
N TYR A 21 9.38 -12.92 1.06
CA TYR A 21 9.28 -11.49 1.32
C TYR A 21 10.08 -10.62 0.35
N PHE A 22 11.11 -11.17 -0.29
CA PHE A 22 12.17 -10.38 -0.91
C PHE A 22 12.59 -10.88 -2.31
N THR A 23 11.78 -11.72 -2.97
CA THR A 23 12.11 -12.21 -4.32
C THR A 23 11.02 -11.92 -5.35
N LEU A 24 11.45 -11.43 -6.51
CA LEU A 24 10.58 -11.10 -7.65
C LEU A 24 9.73 -12.29 -8.12
N LEU A 25 10.23 -13.52 -7.99
CA LEU A 25 9.50 -14.73 -8.36
C LEU A 25 8.33 -15.03 -7.41
N ASN A 26 8.42 -14.59 -6.15
CA ASN A 26 7.38 -14.76 -5.15
C ASN A 26 6.37 -13.59 -5.12
N ARG A 27 6.60 -12.53 -5.91
CA ARG A 27 5.59 -11.49 -6.17
C ARG A 27 4.47 -11.97 -7.10
N ILE A 28 4.64 -13.12 -7.76
CA ILE A 28 3.60 -13.71 -8.60
C ILE A 28 2.44 -14.22 -7.73
N ASP A 29 2.74 -14.72 -6.52
CA ASP A 29 1.75 -15.35 -5.62
C ASP A 29 1.59 -14.68 -4.24
N ASN A 30 2.46 -13.73 -3.86
CA ASN A 30 2.37 -12.95 -2.63
C ASN A 30 2.24 -11.45 -2.90
N TRP A 31 1.02 -10.93 -2.77
CA TRP A 31 0.76 -9.54 -3.08
C TRP A 31 0.61 -8.72 -1.80
N HIS A 32 1.02 -7.45 -1.86
CA HIS A 32 1.14 -6.59 -0.70
C HIS A 32 -0.13 -5.77 -0.41
N PHE A 33 -1.31 -6.31 -0.69
CA PHE A 33 -2.56 -5.61 -0.44
C PHE A 33 -3.14 -5.98 0.92
N TYR A 34 -3.84 -5.05 1.57
CA TYR A 34 -4.56 -5.32 2.79
C TYR A 34 -5.77 -4.41 2.98
N ASN A 35 -6.98 -4.99 2.95
CA ASN A 35 -8.19 -4.24 3.25
C ASN A 35 -8.89 -4.83 4.49
N PRO A 36 -9.01 -4.08 5.60
CA PRO A 36 -9.60 -4.58 6.84
C PRO A 36 -11.08 -4.95 6.70
N ASN A 37 -11.76 -4.44 5.67
CA ASN A 37 -13.17 -4.72 5.36
C ASN A 37 -13.36 -5.88 4.37
N LYS A 38 -12.28 -6.51 3.89
CA LYS A 38 -12.31 -7.65 2.95
C LYS A 38 -11.43 -8.80 3.42
N LYS A 39 -11.74 -9.38 4.59
CA LYS A 39 -10.97 -10.49 5.21
C LYS A 39 -11.47 -11.89 4.84
N GLN A 40 -12.45 -11.99 3.95
CA GLN A 40 -13.09 -13.25 3.55
C GLN A 40 -12.13 -14.09 2.68
N PRO A 41 -11.81 -15.35 3.05
CA PRO A 41 -10.86 -16.19 2.31
C PRO A 41 -11.16 -16.31 0.81
N GLU A 42 -12.44 -16.41 0.45
CA GLU A 42 -12.93 -16.46 -0.93
C GLU A 42 -12.65 -15.18 -1.73
N LYS A 43 -12.41 -14.06 -1.05
CA LYS A 43 -12.02 -12.77 -1.65
C LYS A 43 -10.51 -12.56 -1.64
N THR A 44 -9.82 -13.07 -0.63
CA THR A 44 -8.38 -12.85 -0.42
C THR A 44 -7.49 -13.93 -1.05
N GLN A 45 -8.08 -15.02 -1.57
CA GLN A 45 -7.35 -16.13 -2.15
C GLN A 45 -7.97 -16.58 -3.47
N GLN A 46 -7.13 -16.86 -4.46
CA GLN A 46 -7.54 -17.45 -5.74
C GLN A 46 -6.56 -18.55 -6.13
N GLY A 47 -7.00 -19.80 -5.99
CA GLY A 47 -6.10 -20.96 -6.11
C GLY A 47 -4.99 -20.91 -5.07
N LEU A 48 -3.73 -20.88 -5.54
CA LEU A 48 -2.54 -20.77 -4.69
C LEU A 48 -2.10 -19.32 -4.42
N ILE A 49 -2.78 -18.33 -5.01
CA ILE A 49 -2.39 -16.92 -4.93
C ILE A 49 -3.09 -16.26 -3.75
N HIS A 50 -2.32 -15.62 -2.88
CA HIS A 50 -2.82 -14.82 -1.78
C HIS A 50 -2.80 -13.34 -2.19
N LYS A 51 -4.00 -12.79 -2.37
CA LYS A 51 -4.23 -11.38 -2.76
C LYS A 51 -3.97 -10.42 -1.60
N SER A 52 -4.19 -10.89 -0.37
CA SER A 52 -3.85 -10.17 0.87
C SER A 52 -2.48 -10.60 1.39
N TYR A 53 -1.71 -9.69 1.97
CA TYR A 53 -0.44 -10.04 2.61
C TYR A 53 -0.62 -10.74 3.97
N ASP A 54 -1.84 -11.04 4.43
CA ASP A 54 -2.11 -11.58 5.77
C ASP A 54 -1.22 -12.79 6.14
N ARG A 55 -0.95 -13.69 5.18
CA ARG A 55 -0.03 -14.81 5.38
C ARG A 55 1.39 -14.34 5.70
N LEU A 56 1.94 -13.46 4.85
CA LEU A 56 3.27 -12.87 5.04
C LEU A 56 3.35 -12.16 6.39
N TRP A 57 2.31 -11.41 6.74
CA TRP A 57 2.25 -10.72 8.02
C TRP A 57 2.33 -11.68 9.20
N LEU A 58 1.53 -12.75 9.21
CA LEU A 58 1.53 -13.74 10.28
C LEU A 58 2.86 -14.47 10.40
N GLU A 59 3.42 -14.92 9.28
CA GLU A 59 4.72 -15.60 9.22
C GLU A 59 5.86 -14.69 9.70
N ALA A 60 5.90 -13.42 9.28
CA ALA A 60 6.92 -12.46 9.73
C ALA A 60 6.81 -12.20 11.24
N ASN A 61 5.60 -12.07 11.77
CA ASN A 61 5.36 -11.93 13.21
C ASN A 61 5.79 -13.17 13.98
N GLU A 62 5.43 -14.36 13.52
CA GLU A 62 5.84 -15.62 14.14
C GLU A 62 7.36 -15.76 14.18
N HIS A 63 8.01 -15.49 13.04
CA HIS A 63 9.45 -15.56 12.94
C HIS A 63 10.16 -14.50 13.80
N PHE A 64 9.64 -13.28 13.87
CA PHE A 64 10.16 -12.25 14.78
C PHE A 64 10.11 -12.70 16.26
N ILE A 65 9.01 -13.30 16.68
CA ILE A 65 8.81 -13.75 18.07
C ILE A 65 9.71 -14.95 18.39
N ASN A 66 9.77 -15.94 17.50
CA ASN A 66 10.34 -17.26 17.79
C ASN A 66 11.82 -17.41 17.42
N HIS A 67 12.39 -16.53 16.59
CA HIS A 67 13.80 -16.64 16.22
C HIS A 67 14.73 -16.34 17.40
N LYS A 68 15.77 -17.16 17.56
CA LYS A 68 16.77 -16.99 18.63
C LYS A 68 17.85 -15.97 18.30
N LYS A 69 18.20 -15.82 17.02
CA LYS A 69 19.25 -14.91 16.56
C LYS A 69 18.71 -13.49 16.42
N TRP A 70 19.44 -12.51 16.94
CA TRP A 70 19.01 -11.12 16.94
C TRP A 70 18.95 -10.55 15.52
N GLU A 71 19.88 -10.96 14.66
CA GLU A 71 19.97 -10.55 13.25
C GLU A 71 18.69 -10.92 12.50
N HIS A 72 18.22 -12.16 12.71
CA HIS A 72 16.98 -12.64 12.08
C HIS A 72 15.76 -11.93 12.66
N LYS A 73 15.72 -11.65 13.97
CA LYS A 73 14.64 -10.85 14.55
C LYS A 73 14.58 -9.46 13.89
N VAL A 74 15.71 -8.79 13.71
CA VAL A 74 15.76 -7.47 13.05
C VAL A 74 15.29 -7.57 11.59
N LEU A 75 15.68 -8.63 10.88
CA LEU A 75 15.21 -8.87 9.52
C LEU A 75 13.67 -8.99 9.45
N PHE A 76 13.07 -9.85 10.29
CA PHE A 76 11.61 -10.01 10.30
C PHE A 76 10.89 -8.76 10.80
N LEU A 77 11.49 -7.99 11.71
CA LEU A 77 10.97 -6.68 12.07
C LEU A 77 10.94 -5.74 10.85
N GLY A 78 12.00 -5.74 10.04
CA GLY A 78 12.03 -5.01 8.77
C GLY A 78 10.92 -5.44 7.82
N ALA A 79 10.65 -6.74 7.71
CA ALA A 79 9.53 -7.25 6.91
C ALA A 79 8.15 -6.79 7.44
N ILE A 80 7.95 -6.79 8.77
CA ILE A 80 6.72 -6.29 9.39
C ILE A 80 6.57 -4.78 9.14
N MET A 81 7.66 -4.00 9.27
CA MET A 81 7.66 -2.56 8.99
C MET A 81 7.31 -2.28 7.53
N HIS A 82 7.93 -2.98 6.58
CA HIS A 82 7.62 -2.86 5.14
C HIS A 82 6.12 -3.05 4.87
N LEU A 83 5.54 -4.15 5.36
CA LEU A 83 4.10 -4.44 5.15
C LEU A 83 3.19 -3.44 5.87
N LEU A 84 3.65 -2.89 7.00
CA LEU A 84 2.93 -1.84 7.71
C LEU A 84 2.93 -0.53 6.91
N GLU A 85 4.07 -0.14 6.34
CA GLU A 85 4.21 1.04 5.49
C GLU A 85 3.35 0.91 4.22
N ASP A 86 3.31 -0.26 3.58
CA ASP A 86 2.40 -0.54 2.46
C ASP A 86 0.94 -0.25 2.86
N THR A 87 0.55 -0.45 4.12
CA THR A 87 -0.81 -0.13 4.62
C THR A 87 -1.11 1.37 4.71
N GLY A 88 -0.06 2.19 4.76
CA GLY A 88 -0.16 3.64 4.66
C GLY A 88 -0.47 4.13 3.24
N VAL A 89 -0.38 3.25 2.24
CA VAL A 89 -0.54 3.58 0.83
C VAL A 89 -1.96 3.26 0.34
N PRO A 90 -2.71 4.23 -0.21
CA PRO A 90 -4.06 4.04 -0.73
C PRO A 90 -4.29 2.84 -1.64
N ALA A 91 -3.44 2.62 -2.65
CA ALA A 91 -3.62 1.50 -3.58
C ALA A 91 -3.41 0.13 -2.92
N HIS A 92 -2.75 0.08 -1.77
CA HIS A 92 -2.57 -1.14 -0.99
C HIS A 92 -3.78 -1.46 -0.11
N VAL A 93 -4.50 -0.44 0.40
CA VAL A 93 -5.70 -0.62 1.23
C VAL A 93 -7.03 -0.57 0.48
N VAL A 94 -7.05 0.08 -0.68
CA VAL A 94 -8.06 -0.05 -1.72
C VAL A 94 -7.37 -0.83 -2.84
N PRO A 95 -7.33 -2.18 -2.77
CA PRO A 95 -6.37 -2.95 -3.55
C PRO A 95 -6.47 -2.62 -5.04
N VAL A 96 -5.52 -1.88 -5.59
CA VAL A 96 -5.39 -1.63 -7.04
C VAL A 96 -4.16 -2.38 -7.50
N TYR A 97 -4.27 -3.20 -8.54
CA TYR A 97 -3.14 -4.01 -8.97
C TYR A 97 -2.02 -3.16 -9.59
N HIS A 98 -0.83 -3.16 -8.97
CA HIS A 98 0.40 -2.55 -9.50
C HIS A 98 1.61 -3.50 -9.41
N GLY A 99 1.39 -4.76 -9.77
CA GLY A 99 2.40 -5.82 -9.73
C GLY A 99 3.11 -6.06 -11.07
N PRO A 100 3.83 -7.20 -11.20
CA PRO A 100 4.45 -7.62 -12.46
C PRO A 100 3.38 -7.98 -13.50
N THR A 101 3.59 -7.61 -14.77
CA THR A 101 2.67 -7.95 -15.87
C THR A 101 2.62 -9.44 -16.21
N ILE A 102 3.54 -10.27 -15.68
CA ILE A 102 3.53 -11.72 -15.87
C ILE A 102 2.22 -12.39 -15.44
N VAL A 103 1.42 -11.77 -14.58
CA VAL A 103 0.11 -12.29 -14.18
C VAL A 103 -0.88 -12.38 -15.34
N GLU A 104 -0.61 -11.70 -16.47
CA GLU A 104 -1.36 -11.85 -17.72
C GLU A 104 -1.42 -13.33 -18.15
N ILE A 105 -0.37 -14.12 -18.01
CA ILE A 105 -0.43 -15.53 -18.43
C ILE A 105 -1.22 -16.42 -17.46
N MET A 106 -1.73 -15.86 -16.36
CA MET A 106 -2.47 -16.58 -15.32
C MET A 106 -4.01 -16.55 -15.55
N GLY A 107 -4.46 -16.13 -16.73
CA GLY A 107 -5.85 -16.21 -17.21
C GLY A 107 -6.79 -15.24 -16.50
N ASP A 108 -7.23 -15.57 -15.29
CA ASP A 108 -8.23 -14.78 -14.55
C ASP A 108 -7.70 -13.44 -14.02
N PHE A 109 -6.41 -13.15 -14.21
CA PHE A 109 -5.74 -11.92 -13.78
C PHE A 109 -5.43 -10.95 -14.93
N GLU A 110 -5.59 -11.35 -16.20
CA GLU A 110 -5.39 -10.51 -17.40
C GLU A 110 -6.15 -9.18 -17.31
N LYS A 111 -7.39 -9.24 -16.83
CA LYS A 111 -8.25 -8.07 -16.60
C LYS A 111 -7.66 -6.96 -15.73
N TYR A 112 -6.73 -7.29 -14.82
CA TYR A 112 -6.09 -6.31 -13.93
C TYR A 112 -4.97 -5.54 -14.61
N THR A 113 -4.43 -6.08 -15.71
CA THR A 113 -3.36 -5.48 -16.51
C THR A 113 -3.91 -4.87 -17.81
N ASP A 114 -4.99 -5.41 -18.37
CA ASP A 114 -5.59 -4.95 -19.64
C ASP A 114 -6.00 -3.47 -19.61
N TYR A 115 -6.73 -3.03 -18.59
CA TYR A 115 -7.16 -1.62 -18.50
C TYR A 115 -5.97 -0.66 -18.36
N MET A 116 -4.83 -1.15 -17.82
CA MET A 116 -3.60 -0.37 -17.71
C MET A 116 -2.91 -0.25 -19.07
N GLN A 117 -2.92 -1.32 -19.88
CA GLN A 117 -2.43 -1.30 -21.26
C GLN A 117 -3.26 -0.36 -22.13
N GLU A 118 -4.60 -0.42 -22.03
CA GLU A 118 -5.52 0.48 -22.75
C GLU A 118 -5.23 1.95 -22.49
N LYS A 119 -4.79 2.27 -21.26
CA LYS A 119 -4.44 3.62 -20.83
C LYS A 119 -2.94 3.94 -20.98
N ASN A 120 -2.17 3.07 -21.62
CA ASN A 120 -0.73 3.18 -21.89
C ASN A 120 0.15 3.30 -20.62
N TYR A 121 -0.25 2.71 -19.49
CA TYR A 121 0.56 2.69 -18.25
C TYR A 121 1.66 1.64 -18.26
N VAL A 122 1.53 0.62 -19.11
CA VAL A 122 2.57 -0.38 -19.37
C VAL A 122 2.82 -0.45 -20.86
N SER A 123 4.08 -0.55 -21.24
CA SER A 123 4.40 -0.82 -22.63
C SER A 123 4.06 -2.28 -22.94
N GLY A 124 3.52 -2.58 -24.12
CA GLY A 124 3.24 -3.97 -24.56
C GLY A 124 4.49 -4.86 -24.71
N LYS A 125 5.61 -4.53 -24.04
CA LYS A 125 6.92 -5.21 -24.08
C LYS A 125 7.13 -6.23 -22.95
N GLY A 126 6.06 -6.67 -22.29
CA GLY A 126 5.93 -8.03 -21.75
C GLY A 126 6.56 -8.33 -20.37
N LEU A 127 5.89 -9.25 -19.66
CA LEU A 127 6.28 -10.20 -18.59
C LEU A 127 7.19 -9.75 -17.42
N THR A 128 7.83 -8.58 -17.48
CA THR A 128 8.81 -8.10 -16.49
C THR A 128 8.62 -6.64 -16.13
N GLU A 129 7.67 -5.96 -16.79
CA GLU A 129 7.33 -4.58 -16.46
C GLU A 129 6.54 -4.57 -15.15
N MET A 130 6.97 -3.71 -14.22
CA MET A 130 6.27 -3.48 -12.96
C MET A 130 5.38 -2.26 -13.16
N ILE A 131 4.07 -2.46 -13.00
CA ILE A 131 3.13 -1.34 -12.95
C ILE A 131 3.52 -0.49 -11.73
N LYS A 132 3.66 0.81 -11.91
CA LYS A 132 4.02 1.73 -10.82
C LYS A 132 2.75 2.35 -10.26
N ASP A 133 2.66 2.45 -8.94
CA ASP A 133 1.68 3.32 -8.30
C ASP A 133 2.22 4.76 -8.31
N GLU A 134 1.45 5.68 -8.87
CA GLU A 134 1.85 7.09 -9.00
C GLU A 134 2.04 7.77 -7.63
N ILE A 135 1.38 7.29 -6.58
CA ILE A 135 1.60 7.81 -5.22
C ILE A 135 3.01 7.45 -4.69
N ASP A 136 3.56 6.29 -5.08
CA ASP A 136 4.91 5.85 -4.69
C ASP A 136 6.00 6.73 -5.35
N LEU A 137 5.64 7.45 -6.41
CA LEU A 137 6.55 8.35 -7.11
C LEU A 137 6.60 9.75 -6.47
N ILE A 138 5.69 10.06 -5.53
CA ILE A 138 5.72 11.32 -4.80
C ILE A 138 6.76 11.22 -3.68
N PRO A 139 7.86 12.00 -3.75
CA PRO A 139 8.86 11.96 -2.69
C PRO A 139 8.27 12.50 -1.38
N PRO A 140 8.71 11.96 -0.23
CA PRO A 140 8.34 12.52 1.07
C PRO A 140 8.79 13.98 1.18
N ASP A 141 7.95 14.83 1.80
CA ASP A 141 8.35 16.19 2.15
C ASP A 141 9.25 16.15 3.38
N GLU A 142 10.53 15.85 3.16
CA GLU A 142 11.52 15.62 4.22
C GLU A 142 11.59 16.80 5.20
N ALA A 143 11.57 18.04 4.69
CA ALA A 143 11.66 19.22 5.53
C ALA A 143 10.48 19.32 6.51
N ARG A 144 9.24 19.12 6.02
CA ARG A 144 8.04 19.13 6.88
C ARG A 144 8.00 17.92 7.81
N LEU A 145 8.49 16.75 7.38
CA LEU A 145 8.51 15.54 8.21
C LEU A 145 9.55 15.68 9.34
N ILE A 146 10.74 16.19 9.05
CA ILE A 146 11.77 16.52 10.05
C ILE A 146 11.23 17.55 11.05
N ALA A 147 10.59 18.62 10.57
CA ALA A 147 9.97 19.61 11.44
C ALA A 147 8.88 18.99 12.33
N TYR A 148 8.04 18.12 11.75
CA TYR A 148 7.03 17.38 12.49
C TYR A 148 7.66 16.48 13.56
N VAL A 149 8.65 15.65 13.23
CA VAL A 149 9.33 14.75 14.18
C VAL A 149 9.96 15.53 15.32
N ASN A 150 10.64 16.63 15.02
CA ASN A 150 11.39 17.42 16.00
C ASN A 150 10.50 18.25 16.94
N SER A 151 9.30 18.66 16.50
CA SER A 151 8.47 19.61 17.26
C SER A 151 7.02 19.17 17.47
N GLY A 152 6.37 18.61 16.45
CA GLY A 152 4.97 18.18 16.52
C GLY A 152 4.79 16.80 17.16
N PHE A 153 5.68 15.86 16.85
CA PHE A 153 5.54 14.46 17.20
C PHE A 153 5.92 14.16 18.66
N SER A 154 6.70 15.02 19.34
CA SER A 154 7.16 14.75 20.70
C SER A 154 6.02 14.49 21.68
N ARG A 155 4.91 15.23 21.56
CA ARG A 155 3.70 15.04 22.39
C ARG A 155 3.00 13.71 22.07
N GLU A 156 2.92 13.34 20.81
CA GLU A 156 2.31 12.07 20.38
C GLU A 156 3.16 10.88 20.81
N CYS A 157 4.47 10.97 20.65
CA CYS A 157 5.42 9.98 21.14
C CYS A 157 5.30 9.78 22.67
N HIS A 158 5.12 10.86 23.43
CA HIS A 158 4.85 10.75 24.88
C HIS A 158 3.55 10.00 25.18
N LYS A 159 2.47 10.26 24.42
CA LYS A 159 1.21 9.51 24.54
C LYS A 159 1.40 8.03 24.19
N ILE A 160 2.10 7.73 23.09
CA ILE A 160 2.42 6.35 22.68
C ILE A 160 3.19 5.65 23.80
N LYS A 161 4.18 6.31 24.41
CA LYS A 161 4.97 5.74 25.52
C LYS A 161 4.13 5.38 26.74
N GLN A 162 3.08 6.15 27.04
CA GLN A 162 2.20 5.97 28.20
C GLN A 162 1.03 5.02 27.94
N ALA A 163 0.60 4.85 26.69
CA ALA A 163 -0.51 3.98 26.32
C ALA A 163 -0.18 2.49 26.55
N GLN A 164 -1.18 1.61 26.53
CA GLN A 164 -0.94 0.16 26.47
C GLN A 164 -0.16 -0.19 25.20
N ILE A 165 0.74 -1.19 25.28
CA ILE A 165 1.44 -1.70 24.09
C ILE A 165 0.42 -2.42 23.22
N MET A 166 0.28 -1.96 21.98
CA MET A 166 -0.58 -2.58 20.98
C MET A 166 0.11 -3.78 20.35
N SER A 167 -0.68 -4.76 19.89
CA SER A 167 -0.16 -5.81 19.02
C SER A 167 0.10 -5.27 17.61
N PRO A 168 0.99 -5.89 16.82
CA PRO A 168 1.23 -5.51 15.43
C PRO A 168 -0.07 -5.52 14.62
N GLN A 169 -0.92 -6.52 14.84
CA GLN A 169 -2.22 -6.63 14.19
C GLN A 169 -3.10 -5.39 14.45
N GLN A 170 -3.14 -4.90 15.69
CA GLN A 170 -3.90 -3.69 16.04
C GLN A 170 -3.32 -2.46 15.36
N ILE A 171 -1.99 -2.33 15.31
CA ILE A 171 -1.30 -1.20 14.67
C ILE A 171 -1.59 -1.16 13.16
N ARG A 172 -1.49 -2.32 12.50
CA ARG A 172 -1.82 -2.47 11.07
C ARG A 172 -3.27 -2.14 10.78
N ASP A 173 -4.20 -2.71 11.52
CA ASP A 173 -5.63 -2.51 11.31
C ASP A 173 -6.00 -1.03 11.56
N GLU A 174 -5.43 -0.38 12.60
CA GLU A 174 -5.61 1.06 12.83
C GLU A 174 -5.05 1.92 11.70
N LEU A 175 -3.85 1.61 11.19
CA LEU A 175 -3.27 2.33 10.05
C LEU A 175 -4.14 2.19 8.80
N ALA A 176 -4.63 0.97 8.51
CA ALA A 176 -5.50 0.73 7.37
C ALA A 176 -6.80 1.55 7.43
N GLU A 177 -7.44 1.59 8.60
CA GLU A 177 -8.66 2.38 8.81
C GLU A 177 -8.38 3.89 8.69
N VAL A 178 -7.23 4.36 9.15
CA VAL A 178 -6.81 5.76 8.99
C VAL A 178 -6.55 6.10 7.53
N THR A 179 -5.88 5.22 6.77
CA THR A 179 -5.66 5.41 5.32
C THR A 179 -6.99 5.44 4.58
N LEU A 180 -7.89 4.48 4.83
CA LEU A 180 -9.23 4.45 4.24
C LEU A 180 -10.06 5.69 4.59
N SER A 181 -10.08 6.09 5.87
CA SER A 181 -10.74 7.33 6.31
C SER A 181 -10.13 8.58 5.66
N GLY A 182 -8.82 8.54 5.41
CA GLY A 182 -8.09 9.57 4.68
C GLY A 182 -8.65 9.78 3.28
N LEU A 183 -9.00 8.68 2.59
CA LEU A 183 -9.60 8.70 1.26
C LEU A 183 -11.00 9.31 1.23
N ASP A 184 -11.74 9.21 2.33
CA ASP A 184 -13.07 9.82 2.46
C ASP A 184 -13.05 11.32 2.75
N ARG A 185 -11.86 11.90 3.00
CA ARG A 185 -11.73 13.35 3.19
C ARG A 185 -11.92 14.11 1.89
N GLY A 186 -12.52 15.30 1.99
CA GLY A 186 -12.69 16.20 0.86
C GLY A 186 -11.36 16.72 0.33
N ILE A 187 -11.26 16.91 -0.98
CA ILE A 187 -10.10 17.55 -1.62
C ILE A 187 -10.29 19.07 -1.51
N THR A 188 -9.33 19.76 -0.90
CA THR A 188 -9.36 21.22 -0.74
C THR A 188 -9.54 21.90 -2.10
N GLY A 189 -10.53 22.80 -2.19
CA GLY A 189 -10.85 23.51 -3.43
C GLY A 189 -11.63 22.69 -4.47
N CYS A 190 -11.98 21.43 -4.21
CA CYS A 190 -12.77 20.59 -5.11
C CYS A 190 -14.13 20.25 -4.48
N LYS A 191 -15.14 21.09 -4.73
CA LYS A 191 -16.44 21.01 -4.05
C LYS A 191 -17.10 19.64 -4.24
N GLY A 192 -17.40 18.98 -3.11
CA GLY A 192 -18.11 17.69 -3.09
C GLY A 192 -17.29 16.50 -3.57
N LYS A 193 -15.97 16.64 -3.70
CA LYS A 193 -15.07 15.58 -4.14
C LYS A 193 -14.16 15.14 -3.01
N ARG A 194 -13.89 13.85 -2.97
CA ARG A 194 -13.07 13.17 -1.97
C ARG A 194 -11.87 12.51 -2.64
N TRP A 195 -10.87 12.11 -1.86
CA TRP A 195 -9.66 11.46 -2.39
C TRP A 195 -9.93 10.07 -2.97
N ASN A 196 -10.97 9.37 -2.52
CA ASN A 196 -11.38 8.08 -3.09
C ASN A 196 -11.76 8.14 -4.58
N ILE A 197 -11.87 9.32 -5.20
CA ILE A 197 -12.13 9.42 -6.64
C ILE A 197 -11.01 8.86 -7.50
N PHE A 198 -9.79 8.70 -6.98
CA PHE A 198 -8.64 8.17 -7.75
C PHE A 198 -8.55 6.64 -7.70
N TRP A 199 -9.19 6.00 -6.70
CA TRP A 199 -9.17 4.55 -6.49
C TRP A 199 -10.56 4.06 -6.13
N GLY A 200 -11.25 3.33 -7.01
CA GLY A 200 -12.60 2.89 -6.64
C GLY A 200 -13.51 2.39 -7.74
N ASN A 201 -13.11 2.50 -9.01
CA ASN A 201 -13.89 1.88 -10.07
C ASN A 201 -13.76 0.35 -9.97
N PRO A 202 -14.86 -0.41 -10.09
CA PRO A 202 -14.76 -1.85 -10.22
C PRO A 202 -13.95 -2.17 -11.48
N VAL A 203 -13.06 -3.15 -11.38
CA VAL A 203 -12.37 -3.67 -12.56
C VAL A 203 -13.43 -4.27 -13.48
N ARG A 204 -13.37 -3.95 -14.76
CA ARG A 204 -14.32 -4.41 -15.78
C ARG A 204 -13.66 -5.43 -16.70
N ASN A 205 -14.43 -6.39 -17.22
CA ASN A 205 -13.95 -7.29 -18.27
C ASN A 205 -13.95 -6.57 -19.64
N ALA A 206 -13.44 -7.24 -20.68
CA ALA A 206 -13.42 -6.73 -22.05
C ALA A 206 -14.81 -6.38 -22.62
N ALA A 207 -15.89 -6.91 -22.03
CA ALA A 207 -17.28 -6.59 -22.38
C ALA A 207 -17.84 -5.38 -21.60
N GLY A 208 -17.05 -4.77 -20.71
CA GLY A 208 -17.44 -3.62 -19.89
C GLY A 208 -18.25 -3.98 -18.63
N GLU A 209 -18.36 -5.26 -18.27
CA GLU A 209 -19.10 -5.72 -17.09
C GLU A 209 -18.22 -5.67 -15.85
N ALA A 210 -18.79 -5.26 -14.71
CA ALA A 210 -18.08 -5.29 -13.44
C ALA A 210 -17.82 -6.75 -13.02
N LEU A 211 -16.60 -7.03 -12.57
CA LEU A 211 -16.22 -8.37 -12.14
C LEU A 211 -16.84 -8.73 -10.79
N GLU A 212 -17.21 -10.01 -10.61
CA GLU A 212 -17.74 -10.53 -9.35
C GLU A 212 -16.68 -10.57 -8.23
N ASP A 213 -15.40 -10.70 -8.60
CA ASP A 213 -14.25 -10.63 -7.68
C ASP A 213 -14.04 -9.19 -7.23
N ASP A 214 -14.65 -8.84 -6.10
CA ASP A 214 -14.70 -7.48 -5.58
C ASP A 214 -13.43 -7.09 -4.80
N TYR A 215 -12.41 -7.95 -4.70
CA TYR A 215 -11.23 -7.66 -3.88
C TYR A 215 -10.41 -6.51 -4.47
N PHE A 216 -10.04 -6.61 -5.75
CA PHE A 216 -9.32 -5.58 -6.48
C PHE A 216 -10.25 -4.49 -7.04
N ARG A 217 -9.71 -3.29 -7.10
CA ARG A 217 -10.26 -2.08 -7.73
C ARG A 217 -9.33 -1.66 -8.87
N ALA A 218 -9.80 -0.73 -9.67
CA ALA A 218 -8.99 -0.02 -10.65
C ALA A 218 -8.68 1.39 -10.19
N TYR A 219 -7.61 1.98 -10.72
CA TYR A 219 -7.51 3.43 -10.79
C TYR A 219 -8.73 3.97 -11.52
N ASN A 220 -9.19 5.15 -11.12
CA ASN A 220 -10.20 5.84 -11.89
C ASN A 220 -9.55 6.38 -13.18
N THR A 221 -9.87 5.74 -14.30
CA THR A 221 -9.38 6.09 -15.63
C THR A 221 -10.47 6.66 -16.52
N ASP A 222 -11.64 7.00 -15.96
CA ASP A 222 -12.68 7.72 -16.69
C ASP A 222 -12.03 8.96 -17.32
N ASP A 223 -12.32 9.25 -18.60
CA ASP A 223 -11.64 10.29 -19.41
C ASP A 223 -11.67 11.69 -18.77
N ASP A 224 -12.50 11.85 -17.75
CA ASP A 224 -12.75 13.05 -16.97
C ASP A 224 -12.01 13.10 -15.62
N PHE A 225 -11.20 12.11 -15.26
CA PHE A 225 -10.44 12.09 -14.00
C PHE A 225 -8.95 11.86 -14.26
N PRO A 226 -8.05 12.72 -13.76
CA PRO A 226 -6.63 12.43 -13.82
C PRO A 226 -6.29 11.26 -12.91
N LEU A 227 -5.22 10.54 -13.24
CA LEU A 227 -4.52 9.75 -12.23
C LEU A 227 -4.06 10.63 -11.08
N PHE A 228 -3.85 9.98 -9.94
CA PHE A 228 -3.19 10.63 -8.81
C PHE A 228 -1.84 11.20 -9.25
N ASN A 229 -1.50 12.40 -8.80
CA ASN A 229 -0.32 13.17 -9.22
C ASN A 229 -0.28 13.68 -10.68
N HIS A 230 -1.29 13.39 -11.51
CA HIS A 230 -1.35 13.90 -12.89
C HIS A 230 -2.18 15.19 -13.01
N HIS A 231 -1.90 15.94 -14.07
CA HIS A 231 -2.76 17.05 -14.48
C HIS A 231 -4.10 16.55 -15.03
N GLY A 232 -5.20 17.17 -14.59
CA GLY A 232 -6.51 16.92 -15.17
C GLY A 232 -7.62 17.72 -14.51
N LEU A 233 -8.82 17.56 -15.05
CA LEU A 233 -10.02 18.22 -14.55
C LEU A 233 -10.73 17.24 -13.62
N ILE A 234 -11.32 17.72 -12.52
CA ILE A 234 -12.24 16.92 -11.72
C ILE A 234 -13.63 17.48 -11.96
N LYS A 235 -14.55 16.64 -12.43
CA LYS A 235 -15.93 17.03 -12.77
C LYS A 235 -16.95 16.46 -11.79
N ASN A 236 -18.06 17.15 -11.56
CA ASN A 236 -19.19 16.62 -10.79
C ASN A 236 -20.06 15.65 -11.63
N THR A 237 -21.13 15.13 -11.04
CA THR A 237 -22.05 14.19 -11.71
C THR A 237 -22.81 14.78 -12.89
N LYS A 238 -22.76 16.11 -13.10
CA LYS A 238 -23.33 16.81 -14.25
C LYS A 238 -22.28 17.09 -15.34
N GLY A 239 -21.03 16.63 -15.16
CA GLY A 239 -19.92 16.93 -16.06
C GLY A 239 -19.33 18.33 -15.91
N GLU A 240 -19.74 19.10 -14.89
CA GLU A 240 -19.20 20.44 -14.65
C GLU A 240 -17.85 20.33 -13.93
N VAL A 241 -16.83 21.05 -14.40
CA VAL A 241 -15.52 21.11 -13.76
C VAL A 241 -15.65 21.77 -12.39
N VAL A 242 -15.33 21.03 -11.32
CA VAL A 242 -15.34 21.53 -9.94
C VAL A 242 -13.97 21.93 -9.43
N CYS A 243 -12.89 21.40 -10.01
CA CYS A 243 -11.53 21.88 -9.83
C CYS A 243 -10.60 21.32 -10.91
N THR A 244 -9.40 21.89 -11.01
CA THR A 244 -8.31 21.39 -11.86
C THR A 244 -7.18 20.94 -10.95
N MET A 245 -6.64 19.73 -11.16
CA MET A 245 -5.43 19.23 -10.53
C MET A 245 -4.25 19.45 -11.48
N ARG A 246 -3.10 19.86 -10.95
CA ARG A 246 -1.85 19.97 -11.71
C ARG A 246 -0.93 18.81 -11.37
N GLU A 247 0.01 18.52 -12.27
CA GLU A 247 1.14 17.69 -11.90
C GLU A 247 1.90 18.36 -10.74
N ALA A 248 2.30 17.56 -9.74
CA ALA A 248 2.91 18.06 -8.51
C ALA A 248 2.08 19.13 -7.77
N ASP A 249 0.74 19.06 -7.84
CA ASP A 249 -0.14 19.94 -7.08
C ASP A 249 0.11 19.79 -5.56
N ALA A 250 0.21 20.92 -4.85
CA ALA A 250 0.46 20.93 -3.40
C ALA A 250 -0.58 20.11 -2.62
N ARG A 251 -1.80 19.95 -3.13
CA ARG A 251 -2.84 19.12 -2.50
C ARG A 251 -2.47 17.64 -2.48
N TYR A 252 -1.80 17.13 -3.52
CA TYR A 252 -1.28 15.76 -3.53
C TYR A 252 -0.21 15.59 -2.45
N GLN A 253 0.75 16.52 -2.41
CA GLN A 253 1.83 16.50 -1.42
C GLN A 253 1.28 16.60 0.00
N ASP A 254 0.28 17.44 0.25
CA ASP A 254 -0.36 17.58 1.56
C ASP A 254 -1.09 16.31 1.99
N PHE A 255 -1.78 15.66 1.05
CA PHE A 255 -2.45 14.38 1.32
C PHE A 255 -1.44 13.29 1.68
N VAL A 256 -0.39 13.12 0.86
CA VAL A 256 0.69 12.15 1.09
C VAL A 256 1.46 12.46 2.37
N TYR A 257 1.72 13.73 2.67
CA TYR A 257 2.34 14.15 3.92
C TYR A 257 1.55 13.71 5.16
N GLU A 258 0.22 13.83 5.14
CA GLU A 258 -0.59 13.36 6.24
C GLU A 258 -0.56 11.83 6.38
N LEU A 259 -0.45 11.07 5.28
CA LEU A 259 -0.25 9.62 5.33
C LEU A 259 1.11 9.26 5.94
N HIS A 260 2.19 9.92 5.52
CA HIS A 260 3.54 9.74 6.09
C HIS A 260 3.57 9.99 7.60
N LYS A 261 2.84 10.99 8.10
CA LYS A 261 2.73 11.21 9.56
C LYS A 261 2.11 10.03 10.30
N GLN A 262 1.12 9.37 9.69
CA GLN A 262 0.47 8.19 10.28
C GLN A 262 1.39 6.97 10.21
N MET A 263 2.13 6.79 9.11
CA MET A 263 3.14 5.74 9.01
C MET A 263 4.21 5.89 10.10
N ILE A 264 4.82 7.07 10.26
CA ILE A 264 5.80 7.35 11.33
C ILE A 264 5.24 7.00 12.72
N LYS A 265 3.97 7.35 12.97
CA LYS A 265 3.31 7.06 14.24
C LYS A 265 3.18 5.55 14.46
N SER A 266 2.73 4.83 13.43
CA SER A 266 2.57 3.37 13.43
C SER A 266 3.91 2.65 13.58
N ASP A 267 4.97 3.12 12.93
CA ASP A 267 6.33 2.58 13.07
C ASP A 267 6.82 2.70 14.51
N VAL A 268 6.61 3.85 15.15
CA VAL A 268 7.01 4.05 16.54
C VAL A 268 6.20 3.15 17.48
N GLN A 269 4.92 2.93 17.21
CA GLN A 269 4.11 1.94 17.95
C GLN A 269 4.64 0.52 17.74
N LEU A 270 5.03 0.15 16.52
CA LEU A 270 5.56 -1.17 16.19
C LEU A 270 6.93 -1.40 16.84
N LEU A 271 7.84 -0.43 16.76
CA LEU A 271 9.15 -0.47 17.41
C LEU A 271 9.02 -0.59 18.94
N ARG A 272 8.02 0.06 19.53
CA ARG A 272 7.71 -0.08 20.97
C ARG A 272 7.25 -1.50 21.31
N TRP A 273 6.36 -2.07 20.50
CA TRP A 273 5.97 -3.47 20.67
C TRP A 273 7.17 -4.41 20.52
N ALA A 274 7.96 -4.25 19.46
CA ALA A 274 9.14 -5.06 19.18
C ALA A 274 10.14 -5.01 20.32
N SER A 275 10.42 -3.81 20.86
CA SER A 275 11.30 -3.61 22.01
C SER A 275 10.85 -4.41 23.24
N SER A 276 9.54 -4.54 23.47
CA SER A 276 9.01 -5.37 24.58
C SER A 276 9.23 -6.88 24.40
N LYS A 277 9.54 -7.33 23.19
CA LYS A 277 9.81 -8.72 22.82
C LYS A 277 11.29 -9.04 22.66
N PHE A 278 12.13 -8.04 22.43
CA PHE A 278 13.58 -8.22 22.38
C PHE A 278 14.19 -8.54 23.76
N LEU A 279 13.56 -8.08 24.84
CA LEU A 279 14.05 -8.23 26.21
C LEU A 279 13.53 -9.50 26.91
N GLN A 280 12.81 -10.38 26.19
CA GLN A 280 12.28 -11.67 26.66
C GLN A 280 13.07 -12.81 26.02
#